data_AF-A0A0W8FZA7-F1
#
_entry.id   AF-A0A0W8FZA7-F1
#
_cell.length_a   1.000
_cell.length_b   1.000
_cell.length_c   1.000
_cell.angle_alpha   90.00
_cell.angle_beta   90.00
_cell.angle_gamma   90.00
#
_symmetry.space_group_name_H-M   'P 1'
#
loop_
_entity.id
_entity.type
_entity.pdbx_description
1 polymer ?
#
loop_
_entity_poly.entity_id
_entity_poly.type
_entity_poly.pdbx_seq_one_letter_code
_entity_poly.pdbx_strand_id
1 'polypeptide(L)'
;MVISLTIGLMIGLSKTFWFQSTSVEVYSLHLLLLSFILLFTVKAYFYGDIKYWYCTAVFLALGFSNHMTTILLIPGLAFLFFHKNGFNKSSFIIILKMLVIFMPLLALIYSYLPIRALQDPILNWGNPVDLERFLRHVSGKQYQVWIFSSIEAAKKQFQYFIETLPVELGYVALATSVIGIPLLHKFSKVVFLFFVINFFSTLLYSVNYDIADIDAYFLLAYISLIFLSAGTLIHFIKKIPKRYIFIPFFLPLIMFSFSYSKVDQSKIYTFEDYTKAALDHSKEGSIIFGYLWDYLISPSYYVQYVEKYRSDVNIIDKELLRRSWYFTQLEKNMPKVIANVKPEVDSFLKALQPFERDEPFDPNFLERNYRALMTALVEKNINEREFYITPELFQNEMQRGEFQLPPGYTLVPMELFFKVVKDTSEYVDADPTAVNIRFSNNADYYQSTIRRFIANMMVYRIAYELQFNEIQKAKNIYDKLQNEYSEQRIPQTIIEQMNKLL
;
A
#
# COMPACT_ATOMS: atom_id res chain seq x y z
N MET A 1 7.03 -28.90 -22.24
CA MET A 1 7.57 -28.97 -20.87
C MET A 1 8.71 -27.98 -20.62
N VAL A 2 9.83 -28.03 -21.35
CA VAL A 2 10.98 -27.12 -21.08
C VAL A 2 10.60 -25.64 -21.25
N ILE A 3 9.92 -25.28 -22.33
CA ILE A 3 9.43 -23.91 -22.57
C ILE A 3 8.49 -23.45 -21.44
N SER A 4 7.51 -24.29 -21.07
CA SER A 4 6.53 -23.94 -20.03
C SER A 4 7.18 -23.78 -18.66
N LEU A 5 8.15 -24.64 -18.31
CA LEU A 5 8.90 -24.50 -17.05
C LEU A 5 9.77 -23.24 -17.06
N THR A 6 10.45 -22.96 -18.17
CA THR A 6 11.30 -21.77 -18.30
C THR A 6 10.48 -20.50 -18.14
N ILE A 7 9.37 -20.36 -18.86
CA ILE A 7 8.49 -19.19 -18.78
C ILE A 7 7.85 -19.07 -17.39
N GLY A 8 7.38 -20.19 -16.82
CA GLY A 8 6.81 -20.20 -15.48
C GLY A 8 7.81 -19.69 -14.42
N LEU A 9 9.07 -20.14 -14.51
CA LEU A 9 10.15 -19.64 -13.64
C LEU A 9 10.50 -18.18 -13.92
N MET A 10 10.51 -17.74 -15.19
CA MET A 10 10.76 -16.34 -15.52
C MET A 10 9.68 -15.42 -14.94
N ILE A 11 8.41 -15.82 -15.00
CA ILE A 11 7.31 -15.07 -14.37
C ILE A 11 7.48 -15.09 -12.85
N GLY A 12 7.66 -16.27 -12.25
CA GLY A 12 7.76 -16.41 -10.79
C GLY A 12 8.97 -15.71 -10.17
N LEU A 13 10.04 -15.52 -10.95
CA LEU A 13 11.29 -14.87 -10.53
C LEU A 13 11.48 -13.47 -11.11
N SER A 14 10.43 -12.90 -11.74
CA SER A 14 10.43 -11.47 -12.06
C SER A 14 10.30 -10.67 -10.75
N LYS A 15 10.94 -9.49 -10.70
CA LYS A 15 11.06 -8.72 -9.46
C LYS A 15 9.69 -8.46 -8.82
N THR A 16 8.73 -7.90 -9.56
CA THR A 16 7.43 -7.50 -9.01
C THR A 16 6.56 -8.71 -8.66
N PHE A 17 6.55 -9.76 -9.50
CA PHE A 17 5.78 -10.97 -9.19
C PHE A 17 6.29 -11.63 -7.90
N TRP A 18 7.62 -11.76 -7.76
CA TRP A 18 8.22 -12.36 -6.57
C TRP A 18 7.99 -11.46 -5.34
N PHE A 19 8.19 -10.15 -5.45
CA PHE A 19 7.93 -9.22 -4.33
C PHE A 19 6.51 -9.34 -3.80
N GLN A 20 5.52 -9.35 -4.69
CA GLN A 20 4.11 -9.49 -4.31
C GLN A 20 3.76 -10.87 -3.70
N SER A 21 4.60 -11.89 -3.91
CA SER A 21 4.48 -13.20 -3.24
C SER A 21 5.01 -13.23 -1.81
N THR A 22 5.83 -12.25 -1.44
CA THR A 22 6.40 -12.10 -0.10
C THR A 22 5.80 -10.93 0.69
N SER A 23 4.88 -10.19 0.08
CA SER A 23 4.15 -9.07 0.69
C SER A 23 2.76 -9.49 1.17
N VAL A 24 2.29 -8.93 2.28
CA VAL A 24 0.94 -9.16 2.82
C VAL A 24 -0.05 -8.26 2.09
N GLU A 25 -0.29 -8.58 0.83
CA GLU A 25 -1.15 -7.80 -0.08
C GLU A 25 -2.08 -8.71 -0.89
N VAL A 26 -3.09 -8.11 -1.53
CA VAL A 26 -4.12 -8.84 -2.29
C VAL A 26 -3.60 -9.50 -3.58
N TYR A 27 -2.41 -9.13 -4.03
CA TYR A 27 -1.88 -9.47 -5.36
C TYR A 27 -1.46 -10.94 -5.49
N SER A 28 -1.01 -11.59 -4.43
CA SER A 28 -0.67 -13.02 -4.45
C SER A 28 -1.86 -13.89 -4.87
N LEU A 29 -2.99 -13.72 -4.19
CA LEU A 29 -4.23 -14.41 -4.54
C LEU A 29 -4.74 -13.96 -5.91
N HIS A 30 -4.60 -12.67 -6.23
CA HIS A 30 -4.99 -12.16 -7.53
C HIS A 30 -4.25 -12.87 -8.68
N LEU A 31 -2.93 -13.01 -8.58
CA LEU A 31 -2.09 -13.65 -9.58
C LEU A 31 -2.45 -15.12 -9.80
N LEU A 32 -2.82 -15.83 -8.73
CA LEU A 32 -3.36 -17.19 -8.84
C LEU A 32 -4.68 -17.22 -9.62
N LEU A 33 -5.60 -16.31 -9.30
CA LEU A 33 -6.90 -16.19 -9.98
C LEU A 33 -6.71 -15.82 -11.46
N LEU A 34 -5.86 -14.85 -11.78
CA LEU A 34 -5.49 -14.49 -13.16
C LEU A 34 -4.89 -15.69 -13.90
N SER A 35 -4.02 -16.46 -13.25
CA SER A 35 -3.42 -17.67 -13.82
C SER A 35 -4.47 -18.74 -14.16
N PHE A 36 -5.47 -18.93 -13.30
CA PHE A 36 -6.60 -19.83 -13.60
C PHE A 36 -7.48 -19.30 -14.73
N ILE A 37 -7.80 -18.00 -14.74
CA ILE A 37 -8.55 -17.37 -15.84
C ILE A 37 -7.84 -17.60 -17.18
N LEU A 38 -6.53 -17.35 -17.24
CA LEU A 38 -5.71 -17.58 -18.44
C LEU A 38 -5.68 -19.06 -18.81
N LEU A 39 -5.43 -19.95 -17.85
CA LEU A 39 -5.38 -21.40 -18.08
C LEU A 39 -6.68 -21.94 -18.68
N PHE A 40 -7.82 -21.65 -18.07
CA PHE A 40 -9.10 -22.18 -18.53
C PHE A 40 -9.54 -21.56 -19.86
N THR A 41 -9.24 -20.28 -20.09
CA THR A 41 -9.52 -19.64 -21.38
C THR A 41 -8.69 -20.25 -22.51
N VAL A 42 -7.39 -20.49 -22.27
CA VAL A 42 -6.52 -21.16 -23.23
C VAL A 42 -6.97 -22.62 -23.47
N LYS A 43 -7.37 -23.35 -22.42
CA LYS A 43 -7.94 -24.69 -22.56
C LYS A 43 -9.24 -24.69 -23.37
N ALA A 44 -10.13 -23.74 -23.12
CA ALA A 44 -11.38 -23.59 -23.86
C ALA A 44 -11.11 -23.35 -25.36
N TYR A 45 -10.13 -22.49 -25.66
CA TYR A 45 -9.72 -22.20 -27.02
C TYR A 45 -9.15 -23.43 -27.75
N PHE A 46 -8.16 -24.11 -27.17
CA PHE A 46 -7.45 -25.20 -27.84
C PHE A 46 -8.21 -26.53 -27.83
N TYR A 47 -8.86 -26.89 -26.73
CA TYR A 47 -9.63 -28.14 -26.66
C TYR A 47 -11.06 -28.01 -27.20
N GLY A 48 -11.60 -26.79 -27.28
CA GLY A 48 -12.96 -26.55 -27.78
C GLY A 48 -14.09 -27.04 -26.86
N ASP A 49 -13.77 -27.43 -25.62
CA ASP A 49 -14.74 -27.89 -24.64
C ASP A 49 -15.35 -26.69 -23.89
N ILE A 50 -16.68 -26.58 -23.96
CA ILE A 50 -17.47 -25.49 -23.37
C ILE A 50 -17.31 -25.38 -21.86
N LYS A 51 -17.03 -26.49 -21.16
CA LYS A 51 -16.88 -26.48 -19.69
C LYS A 51 -15.76 -25.55 -19.24
N TYR A 52 -14.72 -25.38 -20.05
CA TYR A 52 -13.62 -24.49 -19.73
C TYR A 52 -14.00 -23.02 -19.83
N TRP A 53 -14.94 -22.64 -20.69
CA TRP A 53 -15.53 -21.30 -20.67
C TRP A 53 -16.33 -21.06 -19.38
N TYR A 54 -17.02 -22.08 -18.87
CA TYR A 54 -17.69 -21.99 -17.57
C TYR A 54 -16.69 -21.88 -16.41
N CYS A 55 -15.58 -22.62 -16.44
CA CYS A 55 -14.49 -22.43 -15.49
C CYS A 55 -13.92 -21.00 -15.56
N THR A 56 -13.69 -20.47 -16.76
CA THR A 56 -13.28 -19.06 -16.94
C THR A 56 -14.27 -18.11 -16.26
N ALA A 57 -15.58 -18.33 -16.40
CA ALA A 57 -16.60 -17.50 -15.75
C ALA A 57 -16.54 -17.56 -14.22
N VAL A 58 -16.32 -18.76 -13.65
CA VAL A 58 -16.13 -18.94 -12.19
C VAL A 58 -14.93 -18.13 -11.71
N PHE A 59 -13.77 -18.29 -12.34
CA PHE A 59 -12.56 -17.60 -11.90
C PHE A 59 -12.58 -16.10 -12.21
N LEU A 60 -13.32 -15.65 -13.23
CA LEU A 60 -13.60 -14.22 -13.42
C LEU A 60 -14.37 -13.66 -12.22
N ALA A 61 -15.43 -14.33 -11.75
CA ALA A 61 -16.19 -13.85 -10.59
C ALA A 61 -15.31 -13.76 -9.33
N LEU A 62 -14.49 -14.79 -9.09
CA LEU A 62 -13.50 -14.77 -8.00
C LEU A 62 -12.47 -13.65 -8.19
N GLY A 63 -11.96 -13.45 -9.41
CA GLY A 63 -10.99 -12.41 -9.75
C GLY A 63 -11.52 -11.01 -9.46
N PHE A 64 -12.73 -10.70 -9.95
CA PHE A 64 -13.41 -9.43 -9.68
C PHE A 64 -13.79 -9.24 -8.21
N SER A 65 -13.94 -10.32 -7.45
CA SER A 65 -14.15 -10.25 -6.00
C SER A 65 -12.86 -9.99 -5.22
N ASN A 66 -11.70 -10.29 -5.80
CA ASN A 66 -10.40 -10.05 -5.18
C ASN A 66 -9.80 -8.69 -5.58
N HIS A 67 -9.75 -8.36 -6.88
CA HIS A 67 -9.19 -7.10 -7.36
C HIS A 67 -9.71 -6.69 -8.74
N MET A 68 -10.01 -5.40 -8.91
CA MET A 68 -10.71 -4.89 -10.10
C MET A 68 -9.87 -4.94 -11.39
N THR A 69 -8.54 -5.01 -11.30
CA THR A 69 -7.67 -5.17 -12.47
C THR A 69 -7.88 -6.50 -13.21
N THR A 70 -8.70 -7.42 -12.70
CA THR A 70 -9.27 -8.53 -13.50
C THR A 70 -9.93 -8.02 -14.80
N ILE A 71 -10.50 -6.81 -14.79
CA ILE A 71 -11.11 -6.20 -15.98
C ILE A 71 -10.12 -6.07 -17.15
N LEU A 72 -8.83 -5.94 -16.87
CA LEU A 72 -7.78 -5.74 -17.87
C LEU A 72 -7.56 -6.98 -18.76
N LEU A 73 -7.98 -8.17 -18.30
CA LEU A 73 -8.00 -9.38 -19.12
C LEU A 73 -9.15 -9.42 -20.13
N ILE A 74 -10.27 -8.73 -19.85
CA ILE A 74 -11.51 -8.87 -20.61
C ILE A 74 -11.32 -8.65 -22.12
N PRO A 75 -10.57 -7.62 -22.59
CA PRO A 75 -10.32 -7.43 -24.02
C PRO A 75 -9.64 -8.64 -24.68
N GLY A 76 -8.61 -9.21 -24.04
CA GLY A 76 -7.93 -10.40 -24.57
C GLY A 76 -8.80 -11.65 -24.52
N LEU A 77 -9.55 -11.85 -23.43
CA LEU A 77 -10.49 -12.97 -23.30
C LEU A 77 -11.60 -12.90 -24.35
N ALA A 78 -12.18 -11.72 -24.58
CA ALA A 78 -13.19 -11.48 -25.60
C ALA A 78 -12.65 -11.75 -27.00
N PHE A 79 -11.44 -11.25 -27.31
CA PHE A 79 -10.76 -11.56 -28.57
C PHE A 79 -10.63 -13.08 -28.78
N LEU A 80 -10.10 -13.81 -27.80
CA LEU A 80 -9.89 -15.25 -27.93
C LEU A 80 -11.22 -16.02 -28.04
N PHE A 81 -12.23 -15.60 -27.27
CA PHE A 81 -13.58 -16.16 -27.29
C PHE A 81 -14.26 -16.01 -28.66
N PHE A 82 -14.32 -14.78 -29.19
CA PHE A 82 -14.98 -14.52 -30.47
C PHE A 82 -14.17 -15.05 -31.65
N HIS A 83 -12.83 -15.10 -31.56
CA HIS A 83 -12.02 -15.77 -32.55
C HIS A 83 -12.34 -17.28 -32.63
N LYS A 84 -12.61 -17.93 -31.49
CA LYS A 84 -12.94 -19.37 -31.45
C LYS A 84 -14.38 -19.69 -31.85
N ASN A 85 -15.34 -18.95 -31.30
CA ASN A 85 -16.76 -19.28 -31.40
C ASN A 85 -17.49 -18.46 -32.47
N GLY A 86 -16.87 -17.41 -32.99
CA GLY A 86 -17.46 -16.46 -33.92
C GLY A 86 -18.41 -15.48 -33.25
N PHE A 87 -18.82 -14.44 -33.98
CA PHE A 87 -19.79 -13.44 -33.52
C PHE A 87 -21.19 -13.82 -34.01
N ASN A 88 -21.87 -14.71 -33.28
CA ASN A 88 -23.17 -15.26 -33.67
C ASN A 88 -24.03 -15.61 -32.45
N LYS A 89 -25.30 -15.93 -32.68
CA LYS A 89 -26.29 -16.25 -31.63
C LYS A 89 -25.81 -17.36 -30.68
N SER A 90 -25.16 -18.41 -31.18
CA SER A 90 -24.67 -19.52 -30.36
C SER A 90 -23.60 -19.06 -29.36
N SER A 91 -22.68 -18.19 -29.80
CA SER A 91 -21.67 -17.57 -28.92
C SER A 91 -22.29 -16.72 -27.82
N PHE A 92 -23.33 -15.94 -28.14
CA PHE A 92 -24.05 -15.15 -27.14
C PHE A 92 -24.81 -16.02 -26.13
N ILE A 93 -25.31 -17.19 -26.54
CA ILE A 93 -25.91 -18.17 -25.60
C ILE A 93 -24.84 -18.69 -24.63
N ILE A 94 -23.61 -18.93 -25.10
CA ILE A 94 -22.50 -19.32 -24.22
C ILE A 94 -22.20 -18.21 -23.22
N ILE A 95 -22.10 -16.95 -23.68
CA ILE A 95 -21.89 -15.78 -22.79
C ILE A 95 -23.01 -15.69 -21.75
N LEU A 96 -24.28 -15.86 -22.16
CA LEU A 96 -25.40 -15.84 -21.23
C LEU A 96 -25.27 -16.92 -20.16
N LYS A 97 -24.89 -18.15 -20.53
CA LYS A 97 -24.64 -19.24 -19.58
C LYS A 97 -23.46 -18.93 -18.65
N MET A 98 -22.39 -18.32 -19.16
CA MET A 98 -21.27 -17.83 -18.35
C MET A 98 -21.74 -16.78 -17.34
N LEU A 99 -22.57 -15.83 -17.77
CA LEU A 99 -23.14 -14.79 -16.90
C LEU A 99 -24.05 -15.36 -15.81
N VAL A 100 -24.83 -16.39 -16.12
CA VAL A 100 -25.66 -17.11 -15.13
C VAL A 100 -24.82 -17.79 -14.06
N ILE A 101 -23.57 -18.16 -14.35
CA ILE A 101 -22.63 -18.71 -13.35
C ILE A 101 -21.91 -17.57 -12.62
N PHE A 102 -21.43 -16.57 -13.38
CA PHE A 102 -20.65 -15.46 -12.88
C PHE A 102 -21.43 -14.58 -11.89
N MET A 103 -22.64 -14.13 -12.25
CA MET A 103 -23.39 -13.14 -11.48
C MET A 103 -23.79 -13.65 -10.08
N PRO A 104 -24.33 -14.87 -9.90
CA PRO A 104 -24.65 -15.37 -8.57
C PRO A 104 -23.41 -15.57 -7.69
N LEU A 105 -22.30 -16.05 -8.27
CA LEU A 105 -21.05 -16.23 -7.53
C LEU A 105 -20.46 -14.89 -7.10
N LEU A 106 -20.46 -13.89 -7.99
CA LEU A 106 -20.04 -12.53 -7.68
C LEU A 106 -20.91 -11.93 -6.58
N ALA A 107 -22.24 -12.01 -6.73
CA ALA A 107 -23.19 -11.49 -5.75
C ALA A 107 -23.03 -12.16 -4.38
N LEU A 108 -22.82 -13.48 -4.35
CA LEU A 108 -22.57 -14.24 -3.12
C LEU A 108 -21.34 -13.70 -2.39
N ILE A 109 -20.21 -13.52 -3.09
CA ILE A 109 -18.99 -13.05 -2.44
C ILE A 109 -19.12 -11.59 -2.03
N TYR A 110 -19.65 -10.72 -2.88
CA TYR A 110 -19.85 -9.31 -2.54
C TYR A 110 -20.86 -9.10 -1.40
N SER A 111 -21.82 -10.02 -1.20
CA SER A 111 -22.74 -9.98 -0.07
C SER A 111 -22.04 -10.11 1.29
N TYR A 112 -20.81 -10.67 1.32
CA TYR A 112 -19.99 -10.70 2.52
C TYR A 112 -19.75 -9.30 3.10
N LEU A 113 -19.57 -8.27 2.26
CA LEU A 113 -19.25 -6.91 2.71
C LEU A 113 -20.35 -6.33 3.63
N PRO A 114 -21.63 -6.20 3.20
CA PRO A 114 -22.69 -5.68 4.07
C PRO A 114 -22.99 -6.62 5.24
N ILE A 115 -22.95 -7.95 5.03
CA ILE A 115 -23.19 -8.92 6.11
C ILE A 115 -22.14 -8.78 7.20
N ARG A 116 -20.87 -8.63 6.83
CA ARG A 116 -19.78 -8.46 7.80
C ARG A 116 -19.82 -7.09 8.45
N ALA A 117 -20.12 -6.02 7.70
CA ALA A 117 -20.27 -4.67 8.24
C ALA A 117 -21.38 -4.59 9.31
N LEU A 118 -22.50 -5.31 9.13
CA LEU A 118 -23.58 -5.42 10.12
C LEU A 118 -23.14 -6.07 11.45
N GLN A 119 -22.09 -6.89 11.43
CA GLN A 119 -21.55 -7.52 12.63
C GLN A 119 -20.58 -6.61 13.38
N ASP A 120 -20.42 -5.35 12.94
CA ASP A 120 -19.56 -4.34 13.54
C ASP A 120 -18.13 -4.87 13.75
N PRO A 121 -17.36 -5.14 12.68
CA PRO A 121 -15.99 -5.65 12.81
C PRO A 121 -15.05 -4.56 13.34
N ILE A 122 -13.92 -4.97 13.93
CA ILE A 122 -12.93 -4.05 14.53
C ILE A 122 -12.34 -3.05 13.52
N LEU A 123 -12.26 -3.46 12.25
CA LEU A 123 -11.92 -2.63 11.09
C LEU A 123 -13.06 -2.73 10.09
N ASN A 124 -13.68 -1.60 9.75
CA ASN A 124 -14.85 -1.55 8.87
C ASN A 124 -14.68 -0.45 7.80
N TRP A 125 -13.70 -0.65 6.91
CA TRP A 125 -13.28 0.36 5.92
C TRP A 125 -14.41 0.76 4.98
N GLY A 126 -14.82 2.03 5.03
CA GLY A 126 -15.96 2.55 4.26
C GLY A 126 -17.34 2.19 4.82
N ASN A 127 -17.43 1.32 5.83
CA ASN A 127 -18.65 0.82 6.46
C ASN A 127 -19.78 0.50 5.45
N PRO A 128 -19.63 -0.51 4.57
CA PRO A 128 -20.56 -0.82 3.48
C PRO A 128 -21.85 -1.53 3.95
N VAL A 129 -22.45 -1.06 5.05
CA VAL A 129 -23.61 -1.68 5.72
C VAL A 129 -24.94 -1.46 4.99
N ASP A 130 -25.06 -0.35 4.27
CA ASP A 130 -26.25 0.03 3.49
C ASP A 130 -25.91 0.12 1.99
N LEU A 131 -26.95 0.25 1.15
CA LEU A 131 -26.77 0.27 -0.30
C LEU A 131 -25.91 1.44 -0.80
N GLU A 132 -26.05 2.63 -0.20
CA GLU A 132 -25.28 3.83 -0.58
C GLU A 132 -23.79 3.57 -0.36
N ARG A 133 -23.42 3.14 0.85
CA ARG A 133 -22.03 2.88 1.24
C ARG A 133 -21.46 1.65 0.54
N PHE A 134 -22.26 0.60 0.35
CA PHE A 134 -21.87 -0.56 -0.43
C PHE A 134 -21.52 -0.17 -1.86
N LEU A 135 -22.36 0.60 -2.55
CA LEU A 135 -22.08 1.04 -3.93
C LEU A 135 -20.85 1.94 -3.99
N ARG A 136 -20.64 2.84 -3.01
CA ARG A 136 -19.41 3.65 -2.92
C ARG A 136 -18.16 2.79 -2.75
N HIS A 137 -18.23 1.75 -1.91
CA HIS A 137 -17.11 0.84 -1.68
C HIS A 137 -16.80 0.03 -2.96
N VAL A 138 -17.81 -0.61 -3.56
CA VAL A 138 -17.65 -1.44 -4.77
C VAL A 138 -17.16 -0.63 -5.98
N SER A 139 -17.64 0.60 -6.13
CA SER A 139 -17.18 1.50 -7.21
C SER A 139 -15.81 2.14 -6.94
N GLY A 140 -15.24 1.94 -5.75
CA GLY A 140 -14.01 2.60 -5.34
C GLY A 140 -14.14 4.13 -5.33
N LYS A 141 -15.32 4.68 -5.00
CA LYS A 141 -15.65 6.12 -5.11
C LYS A 141 -14.57 7.02 -4.52
N GLN A 142 -14.01 6.66 -3.36
CA GLN A 142 -12.93 7.39 -2.69
C GLN A 142 -11.64 7.48 -3.54
N TYR A 143 -11.38 6.50 -4.40
CA TYR A 143 -10.14 6.36 -5.15
C TYR A 143 -10.21 6.88 -6.59
N GLN A 144 -11.41 7.25 -7.07
CA GLN A 144 -11.63 7.67 -8.46
C GLN A 144 -10.86 8.93 -8.82
N VAL A 145 -10.52 9.79 -7.85
CA VAL A 145 -9.78 11.04 -8.06
C VAL A 145 -8.37 10.84 -8.62
N TRP A 146 -7.79 9.65 -8.45
CA TRP A 146 -6.43 9.33 -8.90
C TRP A 146 -6.39 8.65 -10.28
N ILE A 147 -7.53 8.22 -10.82
CA ILE A 147 -7.63 7.52 -12.10
C ILE A 147 -7.95 8.55 -13.19
N PHE A 148 -7.17 8.54 -14.29
CA PHE A 148 -7.22 9.54 -15.36
C PHE A 148 -7.03 10.97 -14.87
N SER A 149 -6.14 11.17 -13.89
CA SER A 149 -5.90 12.45 -13.23
C SER A 149 -5.33 13.52 -14.18
N SER A 150 -4.35 13.18 -15.02
CA SER A 150 -3.78 14.08 -16.02
C SER A 150 -2.92 13.37 -17.09
N ILE A 151 -2.64 14.06 -18.20
CA ILE A 151 -1.73 13.57 -19.26
C ILE A 151 -0.29 13.53 -18.71
N GLU A 152 0.09 14.48 -17.86
CA GLU A 152 1.39 14.55 -17.21
C GLU A 152 1.63 13.34 -16.30
N ALA A 153 0.63 12.96 -15.50
CA ALA A 153 0.68 11.75 -14.69
C ALA A 153 0.83 10.50 -15.57
N ALA A 154 0.05 10.42 -16.65
CA ALA A 154 0.16 9.32 -17.61
C ALA A 154 1.55 9.19 -18.24
N LYS A 155 2.15 10.32 -18.64
CA LYS A 155 3.50 10.36 -19.18
C LYS A 155 4.54 9.91 -18.14
N LYS A 156 4.44 10.41 -16.91
CA LYS A 156 5.32 10.03 -15.79
C LYS A 156 5.27 8.51 -15.55
N GLN A 157 4.08 7.94 -15.43
CA GLN A 157 3.93 6.50 -15.19
C GLN A 157 4.38 5.65 -16.39
N PHE A 158 4.15 6.11 -17.62
CA PHE A 158 4.68 5.45 -18.80
C PHE A 158 6.22 5.46 -18.85
N GLN A 159 6.85 6.60 -18.55
CA GLN A 159 8.31 6.69 -18.44
C GLN A 159 8.85 5.75 -17.36
N TYR A 160 8.24 5.78 -16.18
CA TYR A 160 8.57 4.87 -15.08
C TYR A 160 8.48 3.40 -15.50
N PHE A 161 7.41 2.99 -16.20
CA PHE A 161 7.26 1.63 -16.71
C PHE A 161 8.42 1.24 -17.64
N ILE A 162 8.81 2.10 -18.58
CA ILE A 162 9.91 1.80 -19.52
C ILE A 162 11.26 1.72 -18.80
N GLU A 163 11.52 2.63 -17.86
CA GLU A 163 12.77 2.68 -17.09
C GLU A 163 12.92 1.48 -16.14
N THR A 164 11.81 0.93 -15.64
CA THR A 164 11.80 -0.21 -14.72
C THR A 164 11.86 -1.56 -15.43
N LEU A 165 11.57 -1.68 -16.73
CA LEU A 165 11.60 -2.95 -17.47
C LEU A 165 12.92 -3.74 -17.34
N PRO A 166 14.12 -3.12 -17.46
CA PRO A 166 15.37 -3.83 -17.23
C PRO A 166 15.56 -4.26 -15.79
N VAL A 167 15.01 -3.52 -14.82
CA VAL A 167 15.06 -3.86 -13.39
C VAL A 167 14.10 -5.00 -13.07
N GLU A 168 12.95 -5.06 -13.75
CA GLU A 168 11.91 -6.07 -13.59
C GLU A 168 12.32 -7.44 -14.15
N LEU A 169 12.90 -7.46 -15.36
CA LEU A 169 13.22 -8.69 -16.08
C LEU A 169 14.72 -9.00 -16.15
N GLY A 170 15.60 -8.01 -15.97
CA GLY A 170 17.00 -8.12 -16.38
C GLY A 170 17.17 -8.02 -17.90
N TYR A 171 18.33 -7.52 -18.33
CA TYR A 171 18.61 -7.21 -19.74
C TYR A 171 18.46 -8.42 -20.68
N VAL A 172 18.90 -9.61 -20.25
CA VAL A 172 18.89 -10.83 -21.10
C VAL A 172 17.47 -11.35 -21.32
N ALA A 173 16.65 -11.41 -20.27
CA ALA A 173 15.26 -11.85 -20.39
C ALA A 173 14.40 -10.83 -21.14
N LEU A 174 14.66 -9.54 -20.94
CA LEU A 174 14.02 -8.46 -21.70
C LEU A 174 14.34 -8.59 -23.20
N ALA A 175 15.61 -8.75 -23.57
CA ALA A 175 16.01 -8.97 -24.96
C ALA A 175 15.36 -10.23 -25.56
N THR A 176 15.29 -11.32 -24.78
CA THR A 176 14.63 -12.56 -25.20
C THR A 176 13.14 -12.35 -25.46
N SER A 177 12.48 -11.52 -24.66
CA SER A 177 11.06 -11.15 -24.83
C SER A 177 10.84 -10.32 -26.09
N VAL A 178 11.68 -9.32 -26.34
CA VAL A 178 11.61 -8.45 -27.54
C VAL A 178 11.86 -9.25 -28.82
N ILE A 179 12.90 -10.09 -28.86
CA ILE A 179 13.18 -10.99 -30.01
C ILE A 179 12.02 -11.97 -30.22
N GLY A 180 11.31 -12.31 -29.14
CA GLY A 180 10.19 -13.26 -29.16
C GLY A 180 8.96 -12.74 -29.89
N ILE A 181 8.79 -11.42 -29.97
CA ILE A 181 7.64 -10.74 -30.61
C ILE A 181 7.44 -11.22 -32.07
N PRO A 182 8.38 -10.98 -33.01
CA PRO A 182 8.21 -11.39 -34.40
C PRO A 182 8.15 -12.91 -34.57
N LEU A 183 8.86 -13.65 -33.71
CA LEU A 183 8.92 -15.12 -33.77
C LEU A 183 7.61 -15.76 -33.32
N LEU A 184 6.99 -15.24 -32.26
CA LEU A 184 5.70 -15.71 -31.76
C LEU A 184 4.59 -15.34 -32.74
N HIS A 185 4.62 -14.14 -33.32
CA HIS A 185 3.68 -13.75 -34.38
C HIS A 185 3.73 -14.73 -35.56
N LYS A 186 4.94 -15.10 -36.02
CA LYS A 186 5.13 -16.09 -37.09
C LYS A 186 4.67 -17.50 -36.68
N PHE A 187 4.84 -17.87 -35.42
CA PHE A 187 4.44 -19.18 -34.90
C PHE A 187 2.91 -19.30 -34.72
N SER A 188 2.28 -18.30 -34.12
CA SER A 188 0.83 -18.23 -33.92
C SER A 188 0.37 -16.78 -33.76
N LYS A 189 -0.25 -16.23 -34.81
CA LYS A 189 -0.82 -14.88 -34.81
C LYS A 189 -1.87 -14.70 -33.70
N VAL A 190 -2.66 -15.73 -33.41
CA VAL A 190 -3.73 -15.65 -32.40
C VAL A 190 -3.15 -15.55 -30.98
N VAL A 191 -2.20 -16.42 -30.63
CA VAL A 191 -1.54 -16.38 -29.32
C VAL A 191 -0.77 -15.08 -29.14
N PHE A 192 -0.08 -14.63 -30.18
CA PHE A 192 0.59 -13.34 -30.20
C PHE A 192 -0.38 -12.18 -29.91
N LEU A 193 -1.48 -12.07 -30.67
CA LEU A 193 -2.47 -11.00 -30.50
C LEU A 193 -3.11 -11.05 -29.10
N PHE A 194 -3.38 -12.24 -28.56
CA PHE A 194 -3.94 -12.38 -27.21
C PHE A 194 -3.06 -11.71 -26.15
N PHE A 195 -1.75 -12.00 -26.13
CA PHE A 195 -0.82 -11.38 -25.17
C PHE A 195 -0.55 -9.91 -25.46
N VAL A 196 -0.52 -9.51 -26.74
CA VAL A 196 -0.37 -8.09 -27.12
C VAL A 196 -1.58 -7.26 -26.64
N ILE A 197 -2.80 -7.77 -26.80
CA ILE A 197 -4.02 -7.11 -26.31
C ILE A 197 -3.94 -6.98 -24.79
N ASN A 198 -3.65 -8.05 -24.06
CA ASN A 198 -3.54 -8.00 -22.59
C ASN A 198 -2.44 -7.01 -22.13
N PHE A 199 -1.30 -6.99 -22.81
CA PHE A 199 -0.22 -6.04 -22.55
C PHE A 199 -0.72 -4.59 -22.69
N PHE A 200 -1.31 -4.24 -23.84
CA PHE A 200 -1.76 -2.87 -24.09
C PHE A 200 -2.98 -2.49 -23.24
N SER A 201 -3.93 -3.39 -23.00
CA SER A 201 -5.05 -3.14 -22.09
C SER A 201 -4.57 -2.82 -20.68
N THR A 202 -3.56 -3.54 -20.19
CA THR A 202 -2.96 -3.29 -18.88
C THR A 202 -2.19 -1.98 -18.85
N LEU A 203 -1.33 -1.77 -19.85
CA LEU A 203 -0.47 -0.59 -19.93
C LEU A 203 -1.30 0.69 -20.02
N LEU A 204 -2.30 0.74 -20.92
CA LEU A 204 -3.16 1.91 -21.11
C LEU A 204 -3.95 2.26 -19.85
N TYR A 205 -4.42 1.26 -19.10
CA TYR A 205 -5.10 1.53 -17.84
C TYR A 205 -4.14 2.02 -16.77
N SER A 206 -3.05 1.28 -16.55
CA SER A 206 -2.16 1.48 -15.39
C SER A 206 -1.38 2.78 -15.47
N VAL A 207 -0.97 3.23 -16.67
CA VAL A 207 -0.30 4.54 -16.80
C VAL A 207 -1.20 5.68 -16.38
N ASN A 208 -2.53 5.55 -16.52
CA ASN A 208 -3.47 6.59 -16.13
C ASN A 208 -3.80 6.58 -14.63
N TYR A 209 -3.10 5.80 -13.80
CA TYR A 209 -3.33 5.75 -12.37
C TYR A 209 -2.16 6.36 -11.59
N ASP A 210 -2.40 7.48 -10.90
CA ASP A 210 -1.35 8.21 -10.18
C ASP A 210 -1.28 7.80 -8.70
N ILE A 211 -0.63 6.66 -8.46
CA ILE A 211 -0.37 6.13 -7.11
C ILE A 211 1.12 5.81 -6.93
N ALA A 212 1.55 5.70 -5.67
CA ALA A 212 2.95 5.41 -5.32
C ALA A 212 3.34 3.94 -5.61
N ASP A 213 2.49 2.98 -5.26
CA ASP A 213 2.72 1.54 -5.50
C ASP A 213 2.10 1.06 -6.82
N ILE A 214 2.59 1.63 -7.92
CA ILE A 214 2.04 1.36 -9.27
C ILE A 214 2.51 0.01 -9.85
N ASP A 215 3.62 -0.55 -9.34
CA ASP A 215 4.27 -1.74 -9.89
C ASP A 215 3.30 -2.94 -9.99
N ALA A 216 2.47 -3.14 -8.97
CA ALA A 216 1.49 -4.23 -8.94
C ALA A 216 0.42 -4.11 -10.05
N TYR A 217 0.09 -2.90 -10.51
CA TYR A 217 -0.85 -2.69 -11.61
C TYR A 217 -0.26 -3.08 -12.96
N PHE A 218 1.07 -3.09 -13.10
CA PHE A 218 1.76 -3.53 -14.31
C PHE A 218 1.98 -5.06 -14.39
N LEU A 219 1.61 -5.84 -13.36
CA LEU A 219 1.84 -7.30 -13.32
C LEU A 219 1.37 -8.03 -14.57
N LEU A 220 0.15 -7.75 -15.07
CA LEU A 220 -0.36 -8.41 -16.28
C LEU A 220 0.41 -8.00 -17.55
N ALA A 221 0.95 -6.78 -17.60
CA ALA A 221 1.82 -6.34 -18.68
C ALA A 221 3.16 -7.07 -18.63
N TYR A 222 3.78 -7.20 -17.46
CA TYR A 222 5.02 -7.97 -17.28
C TYR A 222 4.84 -9.45 -17.64
N ILE A 223 3.76 -10.08 -17.15
CA ILE A 223 3.40 -11.46 -17.52
C ILE A 223 3.26 -11.58 -19.03
N SER A 224 2.51 -10.68 -19.66
CA SER A 224 2.29 -10.70 -21.11
C SER A 224 3.60 -10.56 -21.88
N LEU A 225 4.48 -9.65 -21.46
CA LEU A 225 5.80 -9.45 -22.08
C LEU A 225 6.69 -10.69 -21.94
N ILE A 226 6.75 -11.30 -20.75
CA ILE A 226 7.49 -12.55 -20.54
C ILE A 226 6.92 -13.67 -21.43
N PHE A 227 5.60 -13.76 -21.61
CA PHE A 227 5.00 -14.75 -22.52
C PHE A 227 5.41 -14.54 -23.98
N LEU A 228 5.71 -13.32 -24.43
CA LEU A 228 6.22 -13.08 -25.79
C LEU A 228 7.59 -13.75 -26.01
N SER A 229 8.40 -13.93 -24.95
CA SER A 229 9.67 -14.69 -25.01
C SER A 229 9.49 -16.14 -25.47
N ALA A 230 8.28 -16.71 -25.38
CA ALA A 230 7.96 -18.03 -25.89
C ALA A 230 8.34 -18.19 -27.37
N GLY A 231 8.18 -17.15 -28.18
CA GLY A 231 8.59 -17.16 -29.59
C GLY A 231 10.07 -17.47 -29.77
N THR A 232 10.92 -16.80 -28.98
CA THR A 232 12.38 -17.04 -28.94
C THR A 232 12.68 -18.45 -28.50
N LEU A 233 12.10 -18.89 -27.38
CA LEU A 233 12.34 -20.23 -26.83
C LEU A 233 11.92 -21.32 -27.82
N ILE A 234 10.75 -21.21 -28.46
CA ILE A 234 10.26 -22.15 -29.48
C ILE A 234 11.22 -22.20 -30.68
N HIS A 235 11.71 -21.04 -31.14
CA HIS A 235 12.60 -20.96 -32.30
C HIS A 235 13.95 -21.65 -32.04
N PHE A 236 14.56 -21.41 -30.88
CA PHE A 236 15.91 -21.92 -30.57
C PHE A 236 15.90 -23.34 -30.01
N ILE A 237 14.95 -23.71 -29.14
CA ILE A 237 14.89 -25.07 -28.56
C ILE A 237 14.74 -26.14 -29.64
N LYS A 238 14.03 -25.84 -30.74
CA LYS A 238 13.91 -26.76 -31.89
C LYS A 238 15.24 -27.04 -32.59
N LYS A 239 16.27 -26.19 -32.40
CA LYS A 239 17.59 -26.28 -33.02
C LYS A 239 18.68 -26.80 -32.07
N ILE A 240 18.41 -26.85 -30.76
CA ILE A 240 19.39 -27.23 -29.75
C ILE A 240 19.41 -28.77 -29.57
N PRO A 241 20.60 -29.42 -29.60
CA PRO A 241 20.72 -30.84 -29.29
C PRO A 241 20.14 -31.19 -27.91
N LYS A 242 19.51 -32.36 -27.75
CA LYS A 242 18.85 -32.78 -26.49
C LYS A 242 19.76 -32.70 -25.26
N ARG A 243 21.07 -32.94 -25.39
CA ARG A 243 22.04 -32.81 -24.30
C ARG A 243 22.16 -31.39 -23.72
N TYR A 244 21.72 -30.37 -24.46
CA TYR A 244 21.78 -28.96 -24.07
C TYR A 244 20.38 -28.38 -23.80
N ILE A 245 19.37 -29.23 -23.59
CA ILE A 245 17.98 -28.79 -23.36
C ILE A 245 17.81 -27.98 -22.07
N PHE A 246 18.81 -27.98 -21.18
CA PHE A 246 18.81 -27.21 -19.94
C PHE A 246 19.20 -25.74 -20.12
N ILE A 247 19.80 -25.34 -21.27
CA ILE A 247 20.26 -23.96 -21.51
C ILE A 247 19.18 -22.89 -21.25
N PRO A 248 17.90 -23.07 -21.65
CA PRO A 248 16.86 -22.09 -21.37
C PRO A 248 16.68 -21.75 -19.88
N PHE A 249 17.01 -22.67 -18.96
CA PHE A 249 16.91 -22.42 -17.52
C PHE A 249 17.94 -21.42 -16.97
N PHE A 250 18.98 -21.07 -17.74
CA PHE A 250 19.86 -19.96 -17.36
C PHE A 250 19.14 -18.61 -17.37
N LEU A 251 18.08 -18.43 -18.18
CA LEU A 251 17.31 -17.18 -18.19
C LEU A 251 16.70 -16.87 -16.82
N PRO A 252 15.84 -17.74 -16.23
CA PRO A 252 15.30 -17.49 -14.90
C PRO A 252 16.37 -17.43 -13.81
N LEU A 253 17.50 -18.16 -13.94
CA LEU A 253 18.60 -18.08 -12.98
C LEU A 253 19.29 -16.70 -12.99
N ILE A 254 19.46 -16.11 -14.18
CA ILE A 254 19.95 -14.74 -14.32
C ILE A 254 18.93 -13.75 -13.74
N MET A 255 17.64 -13.92 -14.02
CA MET A 255 16.59 -13.06 -13.44
C MET A 255 16.61 -13.09 -11.92
N PHE A 256 16.76 -14.29 -11.34
CA PHE A 256 16.88 -14.48 -9.91
C PHE A 256 18.06 -13.72 -9.32
N SER A 257 19.27 -13.84 -9.91
CA SER A 257 20.44 -13.13 -9.37
C SER A 257 20.31 -11.61 -9.44
N PHE A 258 19.62 -11.07 -10.45
CA PHE A 258 19.34 -9.64 -10.57
C PHE A 258 18.27 -9.11 -9.61
N SER A 259 17.33 -9.98 -9.19
CA SER A 259 16.15 -9.60 -8.40
C SER A 259 16.29 -9.92 -6.92
N TYR A 260 17.08 -10.94 -6.55
CA TYR A 260 17.18 -11.47 -5.18
C TYR A 260 17.34 -10.38 -4.13
N SER A 261 18.38 -9.54 -4.24
CA SER A 261 18.68 -8.51 -3.24
C SER A 261 17.66 -7.38 -3.18
N LYS A 262 16.80 -7.24 -4.19
CA LYS A 262 15.73 -6.23 -4.25
C LYS A 262 14.41 -6.74 -3.68
N VAL A 263 14.26 -8.07 -3.59
CA VAL A 263 13.02 -8.72 -3.18
C VAL A 263 13.15 -9.33 -1.79
N ASP A 264 14.35 -9.74 -1.37
CA ASP A 264 14.60 -10.36 -0.06
C ASP A 264 14.09 -9.50 1.11
N GLN A 265 13.04 -9.99 1.78
CA GLN A 265 12.43 -9.36 2.97
C GLN A 265 12.93 -9.95 4.29
N SER A 266 13.87 -10.92 4.28
CA SER A 266 14.26 -11.71 5.47
C SER A 266 14.87 -10.91 6.63
N LYS A 267 15.30 -9.68 6.36
CA LYS A 267 15.96 -8.79 7.35
C LYS A 267 15.24 -7.45 7.54
N ILE A 268 13.96 -7.37 7.17
CA ILE A 268 13.16 -6.16 7.37
C ILE A 268 12.41 -6.29 8.69
N TYR A 269 13.06 -5.81 9.75
CA TYR A 269 12.50 -5.74 11.12
C TYR A 269 12.11 -4.31 11.52
N THR A 270 12.55 -3.31 10.74
CA THR A 270 12.41 -1.88 11.04
C THR A 270 11.00 -1.47 11.43
N PHE A 271 9.97 -1.95 10.72
CA PHE A 271 8.58 -1.56 10.97
C PHE A 271 8.04 -2.17 12.27
N GLU A 272 8.37 -3.44 12.54
CA GLU A 272 8.00 -4.10 13.80
C GLU A 272 8.70 -3.42 14.98
N ASP A 273 10.02 -3.25 14.89
CA ASP A 273 10.85 -2.63 15.93
C ASP A 273 10.38 -1.19 16.19
N TYR A 274 10.14 -0.40 15.15
CA TYR A 274 9.70 1.00 15.28
C TYR A 274 8.32 1.09 15.93
N THR A 275 7.39 0.23 15.53
CA THR A 275 6.03 0.21 16.07
C THR A 275 6.02 -0.23 17.53
N LYS A 276 6.75 -1.30 17.87
CA LYS A 276 6.85 -1.77 19.25
C LYS A 276 7.56 -0.75 20.13
N ALA A 277 8.66 -0.15 19.66
CA ALA A 277 9.33 0.93 20.39
C ALA A 277 8.41 2.16 20.60
N ALA A 278 7.66 2.57 19.58
CA ALA A 278 6.66 3.63 19.68
C ALA A 278 5.62 3.33 20.76
N LEU A 279 5.06 2.11 20.76
CA LEU A 279 4.10 1.70 21.76
C LEU A 279 4.73 1.64 23.15
N ASP A 280 5.89 1.01 23.32
CA ASP A 280 6.57 0.81 24.60
C ASP A 280 6.92 2.10 25.33
N HIS A 281 7.35 3.12 24.58
CA HIS A 281 7.69 4.43 25.14
C HIS A 281 6.48 5.36 25.30
N SER A 282 5.26 4.88 25.03
CA SER A 282 4.03 5.61 25.32
C SER A 282 3.40 5.13 26.62
N LYS A 283 2.81 6.04 27.40
CA LYS A 283 2.13 5.70 28.66
C LYS A 283 0.86 4.89 28.44
N GLU A 284 0.48 4.10 29.45
CA GLU A 284 -0.77 3.34 29.44
C GLU A 284 -1.99 4.23 29.13
N GLY A 285 -2.81 3.80 28.17
CA GLY A 285 -4.06 4.50 27.83
C GLY A 285 -3.89 5.83 27.09
N SER A 286 -2.66 6.20 26.69
CA SER A 286 -2.36 7.44 25.98
C SER A 286 -3.01 7.51 24.59
N ILE A 287 -3.02 8.70 24.00
CA ILE A 287 -3.35 8.93 22.59
C ILE A 287 -2.05 9.23 21.82
N ILE A 288 -1.83 8.53 20.71
CA ILE A 288 -0.83 8.90 19.70
C ILE A 288 -1.59 9.41 18.47
N PHE A 289 -1.30 10.65 18.08
CA PHE A 289 -1.96 11.33 16.97
C PHE A 289 -0.97 11.62 15.85
N GLY A 290 -1.23 11.02 14.68
CA GLY A 290 -0.39 11.10 13.50
C GLY A 290 -1.18 10.84 12.23
N TYR A 291 -0.51 10.75 11.08
CA TYR A 291 -1.22 10.56 9.80
C TYR A 291 -0.49 9.69 8.77
N LEU A 292 0.76 9.32 9.02
CA LEU A 292 1.52 8.52 8.06
C LEU A 292 1.17 7.03 8.17
N TRP A 293 0.33 6.57 7.24
CA TRP A 293 -0.21 5.21 7.18
C TRP A 293 0.87 4.13 7.18
N ASP A 294 1.85 4.26 6.28
CA ASP A 294 2.85 3.22 5.98
C ASP A 294 3.91 3.01 7.08
N TYR A 295 3.89 3.84 8.12
CA TYR A 295 4.97 3.94 9.10
C TYR A 295 4.58 3.41 10.47
N LEU A 296 3.58 4.04 11.10
CA LEU A 296 3.11 3.68 12.43
C LEU A 296 1.67 3.18 12.43
N ILE A 297 0.77 3.85 11.68
CA ILE A 297 -0.66 3.57 11.76
C ILE A 297 -0.98 2.13 11.33
N SER A 298 -0.61 1.74 10.11
CA SER A 298 -0.92 0.40 9.58
C SER A 298 -0.24 -0.72 10.38
N PRO A 299 1.09 -0.67 10.66
CA PRO A 299 1.73 -1.70 11.48
C PRO A 299 1.15 -1.81 12.89
N SER A 300 0.74 -0.69 13.49
CA SER A 300 0.14 -0.70 14.83
C SER A 300 -1.16 -1.49 14.89
N TYR A 301 -1.97 -1.49 13.82
CA TYR A 301 -3.20 -2.29 13.78
C TYR A 301 -2.89 -3.79 13.88
N TYR A 302 -1.85 -4.26 13.19
CA TYR A 302 -1.44 -5.65 13.29
C TYR A 302 -0.93 -5.98 14.70
N VAL A 303 0.00 -5.17 15.23
CA VAL A 303 0.61 -5.37 16.55
C VAL A 303 -0.46 -5.34 17.67
N GLN A 304 -1.42 -4.42 17.61
CA GLN A 304 -2.48 -4.31 18.63
C GLN A 304 -3.61 -5.33 18.45
N TYR A 305 -4.13 -5.51 17.23
CA TYR A 305 -5.32 -6.35 17.02
C TYR A 305 -5.02 -7.83 16.84
N VAL A 306 -3.86 -8.17 16.26
CA VAL A 306 -3.46 -9.55 16.01
C VAL A 306 -2.52 -10.05 17.11
N GLU A 307 -1.40 -9.37 17.36
CA GLU A 307 -0.43 -9.80 18.39
C GLU A 307 -0.90 -9.51 19.81
N LYS A 308 -1.95 -8.68 19.98
CA LYS A 308 -2.46 -8.23 21.29
C LYS A 308 -1.42 -7.50 22.12
N TYR A 309 -0.52 -6.77 21.46
CA TYR A 309 0.55 -6.03 22.10
C TYR A 309 0.14 -4.57 22.30
N ARG A 310 0.27 -4.06 23.54
CA ARG A 310 -0.06 -2.66 23.92
C ARG A 310 -1.40 -2.18 23.34
N SER A 311 -2.44 -3.00 23.48
CA SER A 311 -3.80 -2.69 23.02
C SER A 311 -4.49 -1.57 23.82
N ASP A 312 -3.85 -1.09 24.89
CA ASP A 312 -4.29 0.04 25.71
C ASP A 312 -4.04 1.41 25.03
N VAL A 313 -3.04 1.49 24.15
CA VAL A 313 -2.63 2.74 23.49
C VAL A 313 -3.61 3.09 22.37
N ASN A 314 -4.09 4.33 22.34
CA ASN A 314 -5.08 4.79 21.38
C ASN A 314 -4.38 5.49 20.21
N ILE A 315 -4.38 4.87 19.03
CA ILE A 315 -3.77 5.44 17.83
C ILE A 315 -4.85 6.05 16.95
N ILE A 316 -4.75 7.36 16.71
CA ILE A 316 -5.70 8.12 15.89
C ILE A 316 -4.98 8.63 14.65
N ASP A 317 -5.48 8.21 13.49
CA ASP A 317 -5.05 8.71 12.19
C ASP A 317 -5.87 9.96 11.85
N LYS A 318 -5.17 11.09 11.78
CA LYS A 318 -5.77 12.39 11.44
C LYS A 318 -6.41 12.38 10.06
N GLU A 319 -5.80 11.76 9.04
CA GLU A 319 -6.40 11.77 7.69
C GLU A 319 -7.67 10.91 7.62
N LEU A 320 -7.76 9.86 8.43
CA LEU A 320 -9.00 9.09 8.56
C LEU A 320 -10.10 9.83 9.32
N LEU A 321 -9.79 10.84 10.16
CA LEU A 321 -10.81 11.70 10.77
C LEU A 321 -11.65 12.47 9.73
N ARG A 322 -11.21 12.54 8.46
CA ARG A 322 -11.99 13.10 7.36
C ARG A 322 -13.09 12.16 6.83
N ARG A 323 -13.21 10.96 7.39
CA ARG A 323 -14.10 9.89 6.90
C ARG A 323 -15.16 9.56 7.94
N SER A 324 -16.43 9.65 7.56
CA SER A 324 -17.54 9.41 8.49
C SER A 324 -17.50 8.01 9.13
N TRP A 325 -17.08 7.00 8.37
CA TRP A 325 -16.97 5.62 8.83
C TRP A 325 -15.89 5.41 9.90
N TYR A 326 -14.86 6.25 9.96
CA TYR A 326 -13.77 6.09 10.92
C TYR A 326 -14.25 6.34 12.36
N PHE A 327 -15.20 7.25 12.56
CA PHE A 327 -15.77 7.51 13.89
C PHE A 327 -16.53 6.30 14.44
N THR A 328 -17.20 5.51 13.60
CA THR A 328 -17.81 4.24 14.05
C THR A 328 -16.73 3.28 14.60
N GLN A 329 -15.58 3.20 13.93
CA GLN A 329 -14.45 2.40 14.40
C GLN A 329 -13.86 2.95 15.70
N LEU A 330 -13.67 4.27 15.80
CA LEU A 330 -13.14 4.90 17.01
C LEU A 330 -14.08 4.77 18.21
N GLU A 331 -15.39 4.92 18.03
CA GLU A 331 -16.39 4.72 19.08
C GLU A 331 -16.35 3.30 19.64
N LYS A 332 -16.10 2.30 18.77
CA LYS A 332 -15.95 0.90 19.16
C LYS A 332 -14.63 0.63 19.88
N ASN A 333 -13.51 1.10 19.30
CA ASN A 333 -12.18 0.71 19.72
C ASN A 333 -11.64 1.55 20.89
N MET A 334 -12.08 2.81 20.99
CA MET A 334 -11.67 3.76 22.03
C MET A 334 -12.86 4.60 22.56
N PRO A 335 -13.90 3.94 23.13
CA PRO A 335 -15.16 4.60 23.50
C PRO A 335 -14.97 5.75 24.49
N LYS A 336 -14.04 5.63 25.43
CA LYS A 336 -13.77 6.69 26.43
C LYS A 336 -13.18 7.95 25.78
N VAL A 337 -12.30 7.78 24.79
CA VAL A 337 -11.68 8.91 24.08
C VAL A 337 -12.71 9.67 23.27
N ILE A 338 -13.58 8.95 22.55
CA ILE A 338 -14.59 9.57 21.68
C ILE A 338 -15.77 10.14 22.46
N ALA A 339 -16.16 9.52 23.58
CA ALA A 339 -17.21 10.06 24.45
C ALA A 339 -16.92 11.51 24.89
N ASN A 340 -15.65 11.83 25.17
CA ASN A 340 -15.23 13.17 25.58
C ASN A 340 -15.43 14.23 24.47
N VAL A 341 -15.37 13.84 23.20
CA VAL A 341 -15.49 14.74 22.03
C VAL A 341 -16.76 14.49 21.21
N LYS A 342 -17.75 13.78 21.76
CA LYS A 342 -18.96 13.40 21.03
C LYS A 342 -19.70 14.59 20.40
N PRO A 343 -19.86 15.76 21.08
CA PRO A 343 -20.48 16.93 20.46
C PRO A 343 -19.75 17.44 19.21
N GLU A 344 -18.41 17.45 19.25
CA GLU A 344 -17.59 17.87 18.12
C GLU A 344 -17.63 16.86 16.97
N VAL A 345 -17.63 15.57 17.29
CA VAL A 345 -17.81 14.49 16.31
C VAL A 345 -19.15 14.66 15.59
N ASP A 346 -20.25 14.83 16.33
CA ASP A 346 -21.58 14.95 15.74
C ASP A 346 -21.70 16.23 14.87
N SER A 347 -21.11 17.34 15.32
CA SER A 347 -21.07 18.59 14.55
C SER A 347 -20.25 18.45 13.26
N PHE A 348 -19.09 17.78 13.33
CA PHE A 348 -18.26 17.50 12.16
C PHE A 348 -18.96 16.56 11.18
N LEU A 349 -19.55 15.45 11.64
CA LEU A 349 -20.27 14.51 10.78
C LEU A 349 -21.44 15.17 10.05
N LYS A 350 -22.16 16.09 10.71
CA LYS A 350 -23.20 16.90 10.08
C LYS A 350 -22.65 17.82 9.00
N ALA A 351 -21.48 18.41 9.22
CA ALA A 351 -20.80 19.25 8.24
C ALA A 351 -20.25 18.45 7.05
N LEU A 352 -19.79 17.21 7.29
CA LEU A 352 -19.16 16.33 6.32
C LEU A 352 -20.18 15.65 5.39
N GLN A 353 -21.39 15.36 5.88
CA GLN A 353 -22.39 14.59 5.14
C GLN A 353 -22.70 15.15 3.72
N PRO A 354 -22.93 16.46 3.51
CA PRO A 354 -23.18 16.99 2.17
C PRO A 354 -21.97 16.79 1.23
N PHE A 355 -20.75 16.95 1.75
CA PHE A 355 -19.52 16.71 0.98
C PHE A 355 -19.41 15.24 0.52
N GLU A 356 -19.63 14.27 1.41
CA GLU A 356 -19.59 12.84 1.04
C GLU A 356 -20.69 12.43 0.05
N ARG A 357 -21.76 13.23 -0.06
CA ARG A 357 -22.90 13.01 -0.96
C ARG A 357 -22.82 13.77 -2.28
N ASP A 358 -21.72 14.47 -2.54
CA ASP A 358 -21.59 15.36 -3.70
C ASP A 358 -22.68 16.46 -3.73
N GLU A 359 -23.17 16.88 -2.55
CA GLU A 359 -24.15 17.95 -2.37
C GLU A 359 -23.46 19.31 -2.13
N PRO A 360 -24.13 20.45 -2.39
CA PRO A 360 -23.60 21.76 -2.03
C PRO A 360 -23.31 21.84 -0.52
N PHE A 361 -22.08 22.24 -0.17
CA PHE A 361 -21.61 22.36 1.20
C PHE A 361 -20.86 23.68 1.41
N ASP A 362 -20.74 24.10 2.67
CA ASP A 362 -19.90 25.25 3.06
C ASP A 362 -18.49 24.74 3.46
N PRO A 363 -17.44 24.98 2.66
CA PRO A 363 -16.10 24.53 2.96
C PRO A 363 -15.53 25.12 4.26
N ASN A 364 -15.89 26.37 4.58
CA ASN A 364 -15.42 27.03 5.80
C ASN A 364 -16.11 26.45 7.03
N PHE A 365 -17.40 26.10 6.91
CA PHE A 365 -18.12 25.39 7.97
C PHE A 365 -17.50 24.01 8.23
N LEU A 366 -17.22 23.24 7.18
CA LEU A 366 -16.60 21.92 7.29
C LEU A 366 -15.21 21.99 7.94
N GLU A 367 -14.36 22.87 7.42
CA GLU A 367 -12.99 23.04 7.91
C GLU A 367 -12.96 23.51 9.38
N ARG A 368 -13.86 24.45 9.75
CA ARG A 368 -13.96 24.90 11.15
C ARG A 368 -14.35 23.76 12.09
N ASN A 369 -15.31 22.92 11.71
CA ASN A 369 -15.70 21.77 12.53
C ASN A 369 -14.59 20.72 12.62
N TYR A 370 -13.86 20.50 11.53
CA TYR A 370 -12.73 19.58 11.50
C TYR A 370 -11.62 20.01 12.46
N ARG A 371 -11.26 21.30 12.44
CA ARG A 371 -10.28 21.88 13.36
C ARG A 371 -10.77 21.83 14.81
N ALA A 372 -12.03 22.21 15.06
CA ALA A 372 -12.62 22.16 16.39
C ALA A 372 -12.58 20.74 16.99
N LEU A 373 -12.86 19.71 16.18
CA LEU A 373 -12.72 18.31 16.59
C LEU A 373 -11.29 17.97 17.01
N MET A 374 -10.29 18.31 16.19
CA MET A 374 -8.88 18.02 16.52
C MET A 374 -8.42 18.76 17.78
N THR A 375 -8.81 20.03 17.94
CA THR A 375 -8.54 20.80 19.16
C THR A 375 -9.18 20.14 20.39
N ALA A 376 -10.45 19.75 20.29
CA ALA A 376 -11.17 19.10 21.38
C ALA A 376 -10.61 17.71 21.73
N LEU A 377 -10.08 16.97 20.76
CA LEU A 377 -9.41 15.68 21.00
C LEU A 377 -8.24 15.85 21.98
N VAL A 378 -7.47 16.92 21.86
CA VAL A 378 -6.41 17.25 22.82
C VAL A 378 -7.03 17.75 24.13
N GLU A 379 -7.77 18.86 24.07
CA GLU A 379 -8.23 19.60 25.26
C GLU A 379 -9.06 18.75 26.22
N LYS A 380 -9.94 17.91 25.70
CA LYS A 380 -10.88 17.12 26.50
C LYS A 380 -10.34 15.78 26.97
N ASN A 381 -9.19 15.33 26.47
CA ASN A 381 -8.58 14.07 26.88
C ASN A 381 -7.30 14.24 27.71
N ILE A 382 -6.58 15.35 27.56
CA ILE A 382 -5.25 15.55 28.15
C ILE A 382 -5.20 15.45 29.68
N ASN A 383 -6.32 15.68 30.38
CA ASN A 383 -6.39 15.56 31.84
C ASN A 383 -6.52 14.09 32.32
N GLU A 384 -6.97 13.18 31.45
CA GLU A 384 -7.16 11.77 31.79
C GLU A 384 -6.02 10.88 31.27
N ARG A 385 -5.38 11.29 30.18
CA ARG A 385 -4.39 10.49 29.46
C ARG A 385 -3.37 11.38 28.78
N GLU A 386 -2.16 10.85 28.61
CA GLU A 386 -1.13 11.55 27.86
C GLU A 386 -1.47 11.60 26.37
N PHE A 387 -1.03 12.68 25.71
CA PHE A 387 -1.28 12.91 24.29
C PHE A 387 0.06 13.13 23.60
N TYR A 388 0.32 12.35 22.57
CA TYR A 388 1.55 12.38 21.78
C TYR A 388 1.25 12.78 20.34
N ILE A 389 2.09 13.64 19.80
CA ILE A 389 2.08 14.08 18.41
C ILE A 389 3.24 13.41 17.68
N THR A 390 2.98 12.80 16.54
CA THR A 390 4.02 12.17 15.73
C THR A 390 4.95 13.21 15.07
N PRO A 391 6.22 12.85 14.77
CA PRO A 391 7.19 13.79 14.23
C PRO A 391 6.75 14.44 12.92
N GLU A 392 6.12 13.68 12.01
CA GLU A 392 5.63 14.20 10.75
C GLU A 392 4.51 15.23 10.91
N LEU A 393 3.64 15.06 11.91
CA LEU A 393 2.51 15.96 12.16
C LEU A 393 3.04 17.30 12.65
N PHE A 394 3.99 17.25 13.58
CA PHE A 394 4.68 18.45 14.03
C PHE A 394 5.40 19.15 12.88
N GLN A 395 6.23 18.43 12.12
CA GLN A 395 7.12 19.01 11.12
C GLN A 395 6.40 19.56 9.89
N ASN A 396 5.36 18.88 9.42
CA ASN A 396 4.75 19.20 8.13
C ASN A 396 3.47 20.01 8.26
N GLU A 397 2.68 19.79 9.31
CA GLU A 397 1.32 20.32 9.39
C GLU A 397 1.17 21.40 10.44
N MET A 398 1.71 21.19 11.64
CA MET A 398 1.68 22.22 12.68
C MET A 398 2.48 23.46 12.25
N GLN A 399 3.63 23.28 11.61
CA GLN A 399 4.42 24.39 11.05
C GLN A 399 3.68 25.17 9.95
N ARG A 400 2.72 24.55 9.25
CA ARG A 400 1.88 25.20 8.24
C ARG A 400 0.57 25.76 8.81
N GLY A 401 0.33 25.56 10.11
CA GLY A 401 -0.90 25.97 10.77
C GLY A 401 -2.11 25.09 10.46
N GLU A 402 -1.93 23.90 9.88
CA GLU A 402 -3.02 22.96 9.57
C GLU A 402 -3.61 22.29 10.82
N PHE A 403 -2.77 22.13 11.84
CA PHE A 403 -3.18 21.72 13.18
C PHE A 403 -2.47 22.60 14.20
N GLN A 404 -3.19 23.05 15.23
CA GLN A 404 -2.65 23.87 16.31
C GLN A 404 -3.12 23.30 17.64
N LEU A 405 -2.24 23.35 18.64
CA LEU A 405 -2.62 22.98 19.99
C LEU A 405 -3.63 23.99 20.56
N PRO A 406 -4.49 23.56 21.50
CA PRO A 406 -5.31 24.49 22.25
C PRO A 406 -4.42 25.52 22.99
N PRO A 407 -4.92 26.74 23.26
CA PRO A 407 -4.18 27.73 24.03
C PRO A 407 -3.72 27.19 25.39
N GLY A 408 -2.48 27.51 25.78
CA GLY A 408 -1.91 27.05 27.05
C GLY A 408 -1.35 25.62 27.02
N TYR A 409 -1.18 25.02 25.83
CA TYR A 409 -0.45 23.77 25.66
C TYR A 409 0.76 23.96 24.75
N THR A 410 1.76 23.12 24.96
CA THR A 410 3.05 23.10 24.25
C THR A 410 3.49 21.67 23.99
N LEU A 411 4.61 21.50 23.29
CA LEU A 411 5.20 20.21 22.96
C LEU A 411 6.55 20.02 23.64
N VAL A 412 6.75 18.82 24.19
CA VAL A 412 8.05 18.37 24.71
C VAL A 412 8.52 17.14 23.91
N PRO A 413 9.73 17.15 23.33
CA PRO A 413 10.29 15.98 22.67
C PRO A 413 10.49 14.81 23.64
N MET A 414 9.93 13.64 23.34
CA MET A 414 9.91 12.44 24.17
C MET A 414 10.15 11.21 23.29
N GLU A 415 11.31 10.56 23.42
CA GLU A 415 11.79 9.43 22.58
C GLU A 415 11.46 9.55 21.09
N LEU A 416 10.29 9.04 20.67
CA LEU A 416 9.82 8.97 19.28
C LEU A 416 8.73 10.00 18.93
N PHE A 417 8.24 10.78 19.89
CA PHE A 417 7.08 11.66 19.75
C PHE A 417 7.26 13.02 20.45
N PHE A 418 6.34 13.93 20.18
CA PHE A 418 6.17 15.13 20.99
C PHE A 418 5.02 14.93 21.99
N LYS A 419 5.31 14.97 23.29
CA LYS A 419 4.29 14.96 24.34
C LYS A 419 3.66 16.33 24.45
N VAL A 420 2.32 16.39 24.48
CA VAL A 420 1.57 17.61 24.77
C VAL A 420 1.58 17.85 26.28
N VAL A 421 1.99 19.05 26.71
CA VAL A 421 1.99 19.44 28.13
C VAL A 421 1.40 20.84 28.30
N LYS A 422 0.90 21.15 29.51
CA LYS A 422 0.25 22.43 29.82
C LYS A 422 1.25 23.53 30.23
N ASP A 423 2.37 23.16 30.85
CA ASP A 423 3.38 24.11 31.29
C ASP A 423 4.77 23.62 30.86
N THR A 424 5.56 24.50 30.26
CA THR A 424 6.98 24.26 29.91
C THR A 424 7.93 24.53 31.07
N SER A 425 7.46 25.00 32.22
CA SER A 425 8.33 25.32 33.35
C SER A 425 8.87 24.08 34.06
N GLU A 426 8.14 22.96 33.98
CA GLU A 426 8.55 21.68 34.56
C GLU A 426 9.35 20.84 33.56
N TYR A 427 10.49 20.33 34.03
CA TYR A 427 11.31 19.40 33.25
C TYR A 427 10.59 18.05 33.10
N VAL A 428 10.54 17.54 31.88
CA VAL A 428 9.99 16.22 31.56
C VAL A 428 11.12 15.32 31.08
N ASP A 429 11.42 14.32 31.90
CA ASP A 429 12.45 13.33 31.61
C ASP A 429 12.06 12.39 30.45
N ALA A 430 13.05 12.01 29.64
CA ALA A 430 12.93 11.05 28.55
C ALA A 430 14.34 10.57 28.15
N ASP A 431 14.44 9.34 27.65
CA ASP A 431 15.70 8.75 27.21
C ASP A 431 15.60 8.18 25.79
N PRO A 432 15.78 9.01 24.73
CA PRO A 432 15.79 8.51 23.36
C PRO A 432 16.97 7.56 23.07
N THR A 433 17.94 7.43 23.99
CA THR A 433 19.04 6.48 23.82
C THR A 433 18.63 5.04 24.08
N ALA A 434 17.48 4.80 24.71
CA ALA A 434 16.90 3.47 24.89
C ALA A 434 16.29 2.89 23.61
N VAL A 435 15.95 3.73 22.61
CA VAL A 435 15.33 3.29 21.36
C VAL A 435 16.35 2.57 20.47
N ASN A 436 16.10 1.30 20.15
CA ASN A 436 16.95 0.51 19.25
C ASN A 436 16.12 -0.12 18.13
N ILE A 437 16.45 0.21 16.88
CA ILE A 437 15.73 -0.22 15.69
C ILE A 437 16.69 -0.93 14.73
N ARG A 438 16.36 -2.15 14.30
CA ARG A 438 17.18 -2.89 13.34
C ARG A 438 16.86 -2.46 11.91
N PHE A 439 17.66 -1.55 11.39
CA PHE A 439 17.63 -1.16 9.98
C PHE A 439 18.31 -2.21 9.09
N SER A 440 17.77 -2.41 7.90
CA SER A 440 18.44 -3.21 6.88
C SER A 440 19.65 -2.48 6.28
N ASN A 441 20.63 -3.23 5.76
CA ASN A 441 21.83 -2.65 5.13
C ASN A 441 21.51 -1.80 3.89
N ASN A 442 20.39 -2.10 3.22
CA ASN A 442 19.92 -1.38 2.04
C ASN A 442 18.57 -0.71 2.38
N ALA A 443 18.62 0.29 3.27
CA ALA A 443 17.43 1.00 3.69
C ALA A 443 16.71 1.63 2.49
N ASP A 444 15.45 1.26 2.30
CA ASP A 444 14.58 1.89 1.32
C ASP A 444 14.14 3.30 1.79
N TYR A 445 13.26 3.92 1.00
CA TYR A 445 12.71 5.25 1.30
C TYR A 445 11.98 5.32 2.65
N TYR A 446 11.23 4.27 3.01
CA TYR A 446 10.44 4.22 4.25
C TYR A 446 11.35 4.03 5.46
N GLN A 447 12.29 3.08 5.41
CA GLN A 447 13.30 2.86 6.45
C GLN A 447 14.17 4.10 6.65
N SER A 448 14.60 4.75 5.57
CA SER A 448 15.36 6.00 5.62
C SER A 448 14.55 7.13 6.25
N THR A 449 13.24 7.16 6.02
CA THR A 449 12.35 8.17 6.61
C THR A 449 12.11 7.92 8.11
N ILE A 450 11.92 6.67 8.54
CA ILE A 450 11.89 6.30 9.98
C ILE A 450 13.19 6.73 10.66
N ARG A 451 14.34 6.37 10.06
CA ARG A 451 15.67 6.76 10.55
C ARG A 451 15.77 8.28 10.76
N ARG A 452 15.28 9.06 9.79
CA ARG A 452 15.25 10.53 9.88
C ARG A 452 14.30 11.05 10.97
N PHE A 453 13.14 10.43 11.17
CA PHE A 453 12.25 10.82 12.27
C PHE A 453 12.91 10.63 13.63
N ILE A 454 13.52 9.47 13.87
CA ILE A 454 14.25 9.19 15.12
C ILE A 454 15.37 10.19 15.33
N ALA A 455 16.20 10.42 14.31
CA ALA A 455 17.30 11.35 14.37
C ALA A 455 16.85 12.79 14.64
N ASN A 456 15.76 13.23 14.01
CA ASN A 456 15.17 14.55 14.27
C ASN A 456 14.66 14.66 15.71
N MET A 457 14.00 13.63 16.25
CA MET A 457 13.53 13.62 17.63
C MET A 457 14.69 13.74 18.63
N MET A 458 15.82 13.07 18.38
CA MET A 458 17.04 13.25 19.17
C MET A 458 17.55 14.69 19.12
N VAL A 459 17.57 15.34 17.95
CA VAL A 459 17.97 16.75 17.82
C VAL A 459 17.06 17.67 18.63
N TYR A 460 15.73 17.48 18.54
CA TYR A 460 14.80 18.25 19.34
C TYR A 460 14.99 18.02 20.84
N ARG A 461 15.25 16.76 21.24
CA ARG A 461 15.52 16.42 22.64
C ARG A 461 16.80 17.09 23.14
N ILE A 462 17.89 17.09 22.37
CA ILE A 462 19.13 17.80 22.75
C ILE A 462 18.85 19.26 23.05
N ALA A 463 18.11 19.96 22.18
CA ALA A 463 17.75 21.36 22.41
C ALA A 463 16.94 21.55 23.71
N TYR A 464 16.01 20.63 23.99
CA TYR A 464 15.23 20.63 25.22
C TYR A 464 16.10 20.41 26.47
N GLU A 465 16.99 19.42 26.48
CA GLU A 465 17.90 19.18 27.62
C GLU A 465 18.77 20.41 27.93
N LEU A 466 19.30 21.07 26.89
CA LEU A 466 20.10 22.28 27.05
C LEU A 466 19.30 23.44 27.63
N GLN A 467 18.01 23.56 27.30
CA GLN A 467 17.13 24.58 27.89
C GLN A 467 16.97 24.40 29.41
N PHE A 468 17.05 23.17 29.90
CA PHE A 468 16.94 22.83 31.32
C PHE A 468 18.29 22.61 32.03
N ASN A 469 19.41 22.90 31.36
CA ASN A 469 20.78 22.70 31.87
C ASN A 469 21.15 21.22 32.14
N GLU A 470 20.49 20.27 31.48
CA GLU A 470 20.78 18.83 31.55
C GLU A 470 21.90 18.42 30.58
N ILE A 471 23.09 19.01 30.77
CA ILE A 471 24.19 18.97 29.79
C ILE A 471 24.70 17.55 29.53
N GLN A 472 24.78 16.71 30.58
CA GLN A 472 25.26 15.34 30.42
C GLN A 472 24.30 14.48 29.60
N LYS A 473 22.99 14.67 29.76
CA LYS A 473 21.98 13.98 28.93
C LYS A 473 22.05 14.45 27.49
N ALA A 474 22.13 15.76 27.27
CA ALA A 474 22.32 16.34 25.93
C ALA A 474 23.54 15.72 25.22
N LYS A 475 24.67 15.59 25.94
CA LYS A 475 25.89 14.96 25.42
C LYS A 475 25.70 13.48 25.08
N ASN A 476 25.08 12.69 25.98
CA ASN A 476 24.84 11.27 25.72
C ASN A 476 23.98 11.04 24.46
N ILE A 477 22.93 11.86 24.29
CA ILE A 477 22.05 11.80 23.11
C ILE A 477 22.82 12.21 21.85
N TYR A 478 23.63 13.27 21.94
CA TYR A 478 24.48 13.73 20.84
C TYR A 478 25.48 12.65 20.39
N ASP A 479 26.15 11.99 21.33
CA ASP A 479 27.13 10.95 21.05
C ASP A 479 26.46 9.76 20.32
N LYS A 480 25.27 9.34 20.77
CA LYS A 480 24.49 8.31 20.07
C LYS A 480 24.08 8.77 18.67
N LEU A 481 23.59 9.99 18.54
CA LEU A 481 23.18 10.55 17.25
C LEU A 481 24.35 10.57 16.25
N GLN A 482 25.55 10.98 16.68
CA GLN A 482 26.75 10.96 15.83
C GLN A 482 27.20 9.54 15.46
N ASN A 483 27.10 8.58 16.40
CA ASN A 483 27.54 7.21 16.16
C ASN A 483 26.59 6.41 15.27
N GLU A 484 25.28 6.54 15.48
CA GLU A 484 24.27 5.70 14.82
C GLU A 484 23.57 6.40 13.65
N TYR A 485 23.57 7.74 13.61
CA TYR A 485 22.82 8.57 12.65
C TYR A 485 23.69 9.71 12.09
N SER A 486 24.95 9.43 11.76
CA SER A 486 25.98 10.40 11.37
C SER A 486 25.60 11.39 10.26
N GLU A 487 24.70 10.96 9.37
CA GLU A 487 24.19 11.74 8.24
C GLU A 487 23.20 12.84 8.65
N GLN A 488 22.68 12.80 9.87
CA GLN A 488 21.77 13.81 10.39
C GLN A 488 22.51 15.12 10.68
N ARG A 489 22.03 16.22 10.09
CA ARG A 489 22.57 17.56 10.37
C ARG A 489 22.00 18.10 11.68
N ILE A 490 22.89 18.56 12.55
CA ILE A 490 22.55 19.24 13.79
C ILE A 490 22.71 20.75 13.56
N PRO A 491 21.71 21.58 13.92
CA PRO A 491 21.84 23.03 13.84
C PRO A 491 23.09 23.54 14.57
N GLN A 492 23.84 24.42 13.90
CA GLN A 492 25.10 24.97 14.44
C GLN A 492 24.89 25.66 15.80
N THR A 493 23.73 26.30 15.99
CA THR A 493 23.35 26.94 17.26
C THR A 493 23.32 25.97 18.44
N ILE A 494 22.83 24.74 18.22
CA ILE A 494 22.82 23.69 19.26
C ILE A 494 24.25 23.26 19.58
N ILE A 495 25.09 23.05 18.56
CA ILE A 495 26.50 22.68 18.73
C ILE A 495 27.26 23.76 19.52
N GLU A 496 27.07 25.02 19.17
CA GLU A 496 27.68 26.15 19.88
C GLU A 496 27.20 26.25 21.33
N GLN A 497 25.92 25.99 21.59
CA GLN A 497 25.37 25.99 22.94
C GLN A 497 25.92 24.82 23.77
N MET A 498 26.05 23.62 23.20
CA MET A 498 26.70 22.49 23.86
C MET A 498 28.16 22.80 24.21
N ASN A 499 28.92 23.34 23.26
CA ASN A 499 30.33 23.68 23.46
C ASN A 499 30.56 24.81 24.48
N LYS A 500 29.57 25.66 24.72
CA LYS A 500 29.64 26.71 25.76
C LYS A 500 29.35 26.18 27.16
N LEU A 501 28.62 25.07 27.26
CA LEU A 501 28.13 24.50 28.51
C LEU A 501 28.98 23.31 28.99
N LEU A 502 29.69 22.64 28.08
CA LEU A 502 30.75 21.65 28.36
C LEU A 502 32.09 22.34 28.67
#